data_AF-A0A6D0F6D8-F1
#
_entry.id   AF-A0A6D0F6D8-F1
#
_cell.length_a   1.000
_cell.length_b   1.000
_cell.length_c   1.000
_cell.angle_alpha   90.00
_cell.angle_beta   90.00
_cell.angle_gamma   90.00
#
_symmetry.space_group_name_H-M   'P 1'
#
loop_
_entity.id
_entity.type
_entity.pdbx_description
1 polymer ?
#
loop_
_entity_poly.entity_id
_entity_poly.type
_entity_poly.pdbx_seq_one_letter_code
_entity_poly.pdbx_strand_id
1 'polypeptide(L)'
;MKKILEAILAINLAVLSCIVFINIILRYGFQTSILSVDELSRYLFVWLTFIGAIVAFMDNAHVQVTFLVEKLSPAWQRRVALVTHSLILFICGALAWGATLKTIQDWSDYSPILGLPIG
;
A
#
# COMPACT_ATOMS: atom_id res chain seq x y z
N MET A 1 4.26 -14.32 15.71
CA MET A 1 3.88 -13.89 14.34
C MET A 1 4.07 -12.40 14.12
N LYS A 2 3.46 -11.51 14.92
CA LYS A 2 3.62 -10.04 14.80
C LYS A 2 5.07 -9.57 14.67
N LYS A 3 5.95 -10.01 15.58
CA LYS A 3 7.39 -9.64 15.59
C LYS A 3 8.15 -10.03 14.33
N ILE A 4 7.77 -11.14 13.69
CA ILE A 4 8.37 -11.57 12.42
C ILE A 4 7.94 -10.61 11.30
N LEU A 5 6.66 -10.24 11.28
CA LEU A 5 6.12 -9.32 10.30
C LEU A 5 6.72 -7.90 10.44
N GLU A 6 6.87 -7.41 11.66
CA GLU A 6 7.59 -6.16 11.98
C GLU A 6 9.06 -6.22 11.50
N ALA A 7 9.74 -7.34 11.71
CA ALA A 7 11.12 -7.52 11.25
C ALA A 7 11.21 -7.52 9.72
N ILE A 8 10.33 -8.24 9.03
CA ILE A 8 10.26 -8.25 7.55
C ILE A 8 9.97 -6.84 7.03
N LEU A 9 9.03 -6.12 7.65
CA LEU A 9 8.69 -4.74 7.28
C LEU A 9 9.90 -3.81 7.43
N ALA A 10 10.61 -3.90 8.56
CA ALA A 10 11.80 -3.09 8.83
C ALA A 10 12.93 -3.39 7.83
N ILE A 11 13.15 -4.67 7.52
CA ILE A 11 14.14 -5.10 6.52
C ILE A 11 13.76 -4.56 5.13
N ASN A 12 12.50 -4.71 4.72
CA ASN A 12 12.03 -4.22 3.42
C ASN A 12 12.22 -2.69 3.31
N LEU A 13 11.84 -1.94 4.35
CA LEU A 13 12.04 -0.50 4.41
C LEU A 13 13.52 -0.11 4.32
N ALA A 14 14.39 -0.81 5.05
CA ALA A 14 15.82 -0.57 5.02
C ALA A 14 16.40 -0.83 3.61
N VAL A 15 16.04 -1.95 2.99
CA VAL A 15 16.48 -2.30 1.63
C VAL A 15 16.00 -1.27 0.60
N LEU A 16 14.71 -0.90 0.64
CA LEU A 16 14.14 0.14 -0.21
C LEU A 16 14.92 1.45 -0.07
N SER A 17 15.13 1.91 1.16
CA SER A 17 15.84 3.15 1.47
C SER A 17 17.28 3.12 0.96
N CYS A 18 18.02 2.05 1.25
CA CYS A 18 19.41 1.89 0.82
C CYS A 18 19.54 1.91 -0.70
N ILE A 19 18.71 1.14 -1.41
CA ILE A 19 18.79 1.04 -2.88
C ILE A 19 18.47 2.38 -3.53
N VAL A 20 17.42 3.08 -3.07
CA VAL A 20 17.06 4.41 -3.59
C VAL A 20 18.15 5.43 -3.28
N PHE A 21 18.70 5.40 -2.06
CA PHE A 21 19.77 6.31 -1.66
C PHE A 21 21.05 6.11 -2.48
N ILE A 22 21.45 4.86 -2.72
CA ILE A 22 22.57 4.53 -3.62
C ILE A 22 22.30 5.06 -5.02
N ASN A 23 21.09 4.85 -5.57
CA ASN A 23 20.75 5.35 -6.90
C ASN A 23 20.80 6.88 -6.99
N ILE A 24 20.40 7.59 -5.93
CA ILE A 24 20.53 9.05 -5.82
C ILE A 24 22.01 9.47 -5.85
N ILE A 25 22.87 8.84 -5.06
CA ILE A 25 24.31 9.13 -5.06
C ILE A 25 24.93 8.89 -6.44
N LEU A 26 24.60 7.76 -7.08
CA LEU A 26 25.07 7.44 -8.42
C LEU A 26 24.62 8.51 -9.42
N ARG A 27 23.34 8.88 -9.35
CA ARG A 27 22.74 9.81 -10.30
C ARG A 27 23.30 11.22 -10.20
N TYR A 28 23.45 11.73 -8.98
CA TYR A 28 23.92 13.11 -8.76
C TYR A 28 25.44 13.22 -8.65
N GLY A 29 26.12 12.19 -8.13
CA GLY A 29 27.57 12.17 -7.95
C GLY A 29 28.34 11.68 -9.17
N PHE A 30 27.83 10.65 -9.86
CA PHE A 30 28.50 10.00 -10.99
C PHE A 30 27.80 10.25 -12.34
N GLN A 31 26.68 10.99 -12.35
CA GLN A 31 25.84 11.23 -13.53
C GLN A 31 25.31 9.95 -14.20
N THR A 32 25.31 8.83 -13.48
CA THR A 32 24.84 7.52 -13.96
C THR A 32 23.72 7.02 -13.06
N SER A 33 22.69 6.36 -13.58
CA SER A 33 21.61 5.77 -12.75
C SER A 33 21.32 4.34 -13.16
N ILE A 34 20.92 3.51 -12.20
CA ILE A 34 20.54 2.12 -12.46
C ILE A 34 19.03 2.09 -12.76
N LEU A 35 18.66 1.93 -14.03
CA LEU A 35 17.25 1.92 -14.48
C LEU A 35 16.41 0.88 -13.72
N SER A 36 16.95 -0.31 -13.47
CA SER A 36 16.24 -1.38 -12.76
C SER A 36 15.85 -1.02 -11.32
N VAL A 37 16.53 -0.06 -10.68
CA VAL A 37 16.21 0.39 -9.32
C VAL A 37 14.84 1.06 -9.26
N ASP A 38 14.43 1.77 -10.31
CA ASP A 38 13.13 2.44 -10.35
C ASP A 38 11.98 1.42 -10.39
N GLU A 39 12.15 0.30 -11.10
CA GLU A 39 11.18 -0.82 -11.07
C GLU A 39 11.22 -1.58 -9.75
N LEU A 40 12.42 -1.94 -9.28
CA LEU A 40 12.58 -2.72 -8.05
C LEU A 40 12.03 -2.00 -6.82
N SER A 41 12.26 -0.68 -6.72
CA SER A 41 11.74 0.13 -5.62
C SER A 41 10.21 0.21 -5.63
N ARG A 42 9.57 0.27 -6.80
CA ARG A 42 8.10 0.18 -6.91
C ARG A 42 7.59 -1.15 -6.38
N TYR A 43 8.20 -2.27 -6.76
CA TYR A 43 7.77 -3.58 -6.26
C TYR A 43 7.98 -3.74 -4.75
N LEU A 44 9.13 -3.31 -4.22
CA LEU A 44 9.40 -3.35 -2.78
C LEU A 44 8.40 -2.49 -2.00
N PHE A 45 8.06 -1.31 -2.52
CA PHE A 45 7.08 -0.42 -1.91
C PHE A 45 5.67 -1.04 -1.85
N VAL A 46 5.26 -1.78 -2.89
CA VAL A 46 3.99 -2.50 -2.89
C VAL A 46 3.95 -3.55 -1.77
N TRP A 47 5.01 -4.37 -1.66
CA TRP A 47 5.12 -5.35 -0.58
C TRP A 47 5.17 -4.71 0.81
N LEU A 48 5.91 -3.61 0.97
CA LEU A 48 5.97 -2.83 2.20
C LEU A 48 4.57 -2.34 2.61
N THR A 49 3.79 -1.86 1.66
CA THR A 49 2.43 -1.35 1.90
C THR A 49 1.50 -2.47 2.37
N PHE A 50 1.50 -3.63 1.70
CA PHE A 50 0.66 -4.76 2.10
C PHE A 50 1.02 -5.33 3.47
N ILE A 51 2.31 -5.54 3.73
CA ILE A 51 2.80 -6.02 5.03
C ILE A 51 2.49 -4.99 6.12
N GLY A 52 2.73 -3.71 5.85
CA GLY A 52 2.42 -2.60 6.76
C GLY A 52 0.92 -2.53 7.09
N ALA A 53 0.05 -2.73 6.11
CA ALA A 53 -1.40 -2.78 6.32
C ALA A 53 -1.81 -3.93 7.25
N ILE A 54 -1.19 -5.11 7.12
CA ILE A 54 -1.44 -6.24 8.02
C ILE A 54 -1.00 -5.88 9.46
N VAL A 55 0.20 -5.32 9.65
CA VAL A 55 0.69 -4.92 10.98
C VAL A 55 -0.23 -3.85 11.60
N ALA A 56 -0.63 -2.84 10.83
CA ALA A 56 -1.54 -1.78 11.30
C ALA A 56 -2.92 -2.32 11.68
N PHE A 57 -3.42 -3.31 10.93
CA PHE A 57 -4.67 -4.01 11.27
C PHE A 57 -4.55 -4.79 12.58
N MET A 58 -3.42 -5.47 12.82
CA MET A 58 -3.17 -6.16 14.09
C MET A 58 -3.15 -5.22 15.30
N ASP A 59 -2.76 -3.97 15.08
CA ASP A 59 -2.73 -2.94 16.13
C ASP A 59 -4.05 -2.23 16.35
N ASN A 60 -5.12 -2.67 15.68
CA ASN A 60 -6.44 -2.00 15.66
C ASN A 60 -6.31 -0.49 15.39
N ALA A 61 -5.27 -0.08 14.65
CA ALA A 61 -4.98 1.31 14.34
C ALA A 61 -5.90 1.88 13.24
N HIS A 62 -7.09 1.30 13.07
CA HIS A 62 -8.13 1.84 12.20
C HIS A 62 -8.58 3.16 12.82
N VAL A 63 -8.13 4.28 12.25
CA VAL A 63 -8.40 5.62 12.78
C VAL A 63 -9.90 5.86 12.74
N GLN A 64 -10.56 5.71 13.88
CA GLN A 64 -11.97 6.01 14.05
C GLN A 64 -12.11 7.41 14.63
N VAL A 65 -12.85 8.28 13.94
CA VAL A 65 -13.23 9.59 14.46
C VAL A 65 -14.41 9.39 15.43
N THR A 66 -14.13 9.00 16.66
CA THR A 66 -15.16 8.70 17.66
C THR A 66 -15.74 9.97 18.30
N PHE A 67 -14.92 11.02 18.46
CA PHE A 67 -15.29 12.25 19.17
C PHE A 67 -16.55 12.95 18.63
N LEU A 68 -16.72 12.97 17.30
CA LEU A 68 -17.88 13.62 16.69
C LEU A 68 -19.13 12.75 16.80
N VAL A 69 -18.99 11.43 16.70
CA VAL A 69 -20.10 10.45 16.71
C VAL A 69 -20.68 10.28 18.12
N GLU A 70 -19.83 10.31 19.15
CA GLU A 70 -20.23 10.17 20.55
C GLU A 70 -21.15 11.29 21.04
N LYS A 71 -21.12 12.47 20.40
CA LYS A 71 -22.01 13.60 20.74
C LYS A 71 -23.43 13.49 20.15
N LEU A 72 -23.70 12.54 19.25
CA LEU A 72 -25.03 12.35 18.67
C LEU A 72 -25.91 11.43 19.51
N SER A 73 -27.23 11.58 19.39
CA SER A 73 -28.19 10.65 20.00
C SER A 73 -28.04 9.21 19.45
N PRO A 74 -28.44 8.16 20.21
CA PRO A 74 -28.27 6.76 19.81
C PRO A 74 -28.84 6.38 18.43
N ALA A 75 -29.95 7.02 18.02
CA ALA A 75 -30.56 6.77 16.72
C ALA A 75 -29.71 7.31 15.56
N TRP A 76 -29.09 8.47 15.74
CA TRP A 76 -28.22 9.09 14.73
C TRP A 76 -26.85 8.39 14.66
N GLN A 77 -26.31 7.91 15.78
CA GLN A 77 -25.10 7.08 15.79
C GLN A 77 -25.25 5.84 14.91
N ARG A 78 -26.38 5.12 15.02
CA ARG A 78 -26.68 3.93 14.19
C ARG A 78 -26.80 4.28 12.71
N ARG A 79 -27.44 5.40 12.36
CA ARG A 79 -27.55 5.87 10.97
C ARG A 79 -26.19 6.21 10.38
N VAL A 80 -25.36 6.95 11.12
CA VAL A 80 -24.00 7.30 10.68
C VAL A 80 -23.16 6.03 10.49
N ALA A 81 -23.20 5.09 11.44
CA ALA A 81 -22.49 3.81 11.30
C ALA A 81 -22.92 3.05 10.04
N LEU A 82 -24.23 2.97 9.78
CA LEU A 82 -24.77 2.29 8.59
C LEU A 82 -24.33 2.97 7.28
N VAL A 83 -24.34 4.31 7.24
CA VAL A 83 -23.83 5.08 6.09
C VAL A 83 -22.34 4.83 5.88
N THR A 84 -21.54 4.91 6.95
CA THR A 84 -20.09 4.68 6.87
C THR A 84 -19.78 3.26 6.39
N HIS A 85 -20.45 2.24 6.93
CA HIS A 85 -20.22 0.85 6.50
C HIS A 85 -20.66 0.64 5.04
N SER A 86 -21.79 1.24 4.63
CA SER A 86 -22.25 1.18 3.25
C SER A 86 -21.26 1.86 2.29
N LEU A 87 -20.69 3.00 2.70
CA LEU A 87 -19.68 3.72 1.93
C LEU A 87 -18.37 2.94 1.83
N ILE A 88 -17.90 2.34 2.93
CA ILE A 88 -16.71 1.46 2.93
C ILE A 88 -16.94 0.30 1.97
N LEU A 89 -18.10 -0.36 2.04
CA LEU A 89 -18.44 -1.48 1.15
C LEU A 89 -18.46 -1.04 -0.32
N PHE A 90 -19.04 0.12 -0.62
CA PHE A 90 -19.08 0.70 -1.96
C PHE A 90 -17.66 0.98 -2.50
N ILE A 91 -16.80 1.60 -1.69
CA ILE A 91 -15.40 1.89 -2.07
C ILE A 91 -14.63 0.60 -2.30
N CYS A 92 -14.74 -0.39 -1.40
CA CYS A 92 -14.10 -1.68 -1.57
C CYS A 92 -14.57 -2.39 -2.85
N GLY A 93 -15.87 -2.33 -3.17
CA GLY A 93 -16.41 -2.87 -4.41
C GLY A 93 -15.87 -2.17 -5.66
N ALA A 94 -15.81 -0.83 -5.64
CA ALA A 94 -15.25 -0.04 -6.73
C ALA A 94 -13.76 -0.30 -6.93
N LEU A 95 -12.98 -0.43 -5.85
CA LEU A 95 -11.56 -0.79 -5.90
C LEU A 95 -11.35 -2.20 -6.45
N ALA A 96 -12.16 -3.18 -6.02
CA ALA A 96 -12.08 -4.55 -6.52
C ALA A 96 -12.39 -4.61 -8.02
N TRP A 97 -13.42 -3.91 -8.48
CA TRP A 97 -13.77 -3.80 -9.89
C TRP A 97 -12.68 -3.11 -10.72
N GLY A 98 -12.14 -2.00 -10.23
CA GLY A 98 -11.05 -1.28 -10.90
C GLY A 98 -9.77 -2.12 -10.98
N ALA A 99 -9.45 -2.85 -9.92
CA ALA A 99 -8.28 -3.73 -9.86
C ALA A 99 -8.38 -4.88 -10.86
N THR A 100 -9.53 -5.57 -10.94
CA THR A 100 -9.70 -6.67 -11.91
C THR A 100 -9.64 -6.20 -13.36
N LEU A 101 -10.25 -5.05 -13.67
CA LEU A 101 -10.15 -4.43 -15.00
C LEU A 101 -8.70 -4.13 -15.40
N LYS A 102 -7.93 -3.54 -14.47
CA LYS A 102 -6.51 -3.26 -14.68
C LYS A 102 -5.69 -4.53 -14.88
N THR A 103 -5.85 -5.51 -14.01
CA THR A 103 -5.16 -6.81 -14.13
C THR A 103 -5.47 -7.51 -15.45
N ILE A 104 -6.72 -7.49 -15.92
CA ILE A 104 -7.09 -8.12 -17.20
C ILE A 104 -6.49 -7.38 -18.40
N GLN A 105 -6.40 -6.05 -18.33
CA GLN A 105 -5.80 -5.23 -19.39
C GLN A 105 -4.28 -5.43 -19.47
N ASP A 106 -3.62 -5.43 -18.31
CA ASP A 106 -2.17 -5.46 -18.19
C ASP A 106 -1.61 -6.90 -18.16
N TRP A 107 -2.46 -7.93 -18.27
CA TRP A 107 -2.09 -9.35 -18.13
C TRP A 107 -1.00 -9.82 -19.08
N SER A 108 -0.95 -9.26 -20.29
CA SER A 108 0.02 -9.63 -21.32
C SER A 108 1.24 -8.71 -21.37
N ASP A 109 1.29 -7.73 -20.47
CA ASP A 109 2.36 -6.74 -20.46
C ASP A 109 3.48 -7.17 -19.52
N TYR A 110 4.70 -6.78 -19.89
CA TYR A 110 5.92 -7.06 -19.13
C TYR A 110 6.58 -5.76 -18.70
N SER A 111 7.27 -5.80 -17.57
CA SER A 111 7.99 -4.64 -17.08
C SER A 111 9.13 -4.28 -18.05
N PRO A 112 9.29 -3.00 -18.44
CA PRO A 112 10.21 -2.59 -19.50
C PRO A 112 11.67 -3.00 -19.29
N ILE A 113 12.12 -3.10 -18.03
CA ILE A 113 13.53 -3.34 -17.70
C ILE A 113 13.75 -4.76 -17.17
N LEU A 114 12.93 -5.21 -16.21
CA LEU A 114 13.09 -6.53 -15.59
C LEU A 114 12.36 -7.66 -16.32
N GLY A 115 11.45 -7.34 -17.26
CA GLY A 115 10.69 -8.34 -18.00
C GLY A 115 9.72 -9.14 -17.13
N LEU A 116 9.32 -8.60 -15.97
CA LEU A 116 8.40 -9.28 -15.05
C LEU A 116 6.95 -9.05 -15.49
N PRO A 117 6.05 -10.04 -15.36
CA PRO A 117 4.63 -9.83 -15.67
C PRO A 117 4.04 -8.76 -14.73
N ILE A 118 3.26 -7.83 -15.28
CA ILE A 118 2.65 -6.70 -14.53
C ILE A 118 1.14 -6.82 -14.28
N GLY A 119 0.51 -7.90 -14.78
CA GLY A 119 -0.91 -8.24 -14.56
C GLY A 119 -1.24 -8.77 -13.17
#